data_AF-A0A1Y1JBX4-F1
#
_entry.id   AF-A0A1Y1JBX4-F1
#
_cell.length_a   1.000
_cell.length_b   1.000
_cell.length_c   1.000
_cell.angle_alpha   90.00
_cell.angle_beta   90.00
_cell.angle_gamma   90.00
#
_symmetry.space_group_name_H-M   'P 1'
#
loop_
_entity.id
_entity.type
_entity.pdbx_description
1 polymer ?
#
loop_
_entity_poly.entity_id
_entity_poly.type
_entity_poly.pdbx_seq_one_letter_code
_entity_poly.pdbx_strand_id
1 'polypeptide(L)'
;MAIKSICYLGKEDEILFFYSTEESDEISSRFSIFAALNNVNKLVESSEKKQDPYLGYVGVNLSLFSANKNYAYVIKLINLKIILTIDDSRNKYTDDIIRSIFIKLHKIYADAVCNPFYTDRLEKDSLEKKIKKLIETS
;
A
#
# COMPACT_ATOMS: atom_id res chain seq x y z
N MET A 1 -3.80 14.32 -6.79
CA MET A 1 -3.77 12.97 -7.41
C MET A 1 -4.82 12.08 -6.74
N ALA A 2 -5.26 11.01 -7.40
CA ALA A 2 -6.26 10.09 -6.84
C ALA A 2 -5.65 9.15 -5.77
N ILE A 3 -4.39 8.76 -5.93
CA ILE A 3 -3.63 8.06 -4.88
C ILE A 3 -3.18 9.08 -3.84
N LYS A 4 -3.48 8.85 -2.57
CA LYS A 4 -3.05 9.71 -1.45
C LYS A 4 -1.79 9.20 -0.80
N SER A 5 -1.79 7.92 -0.41
CA SER A 5 -0.65 7.31 0.29
C SER A 5 -0.44 5.85 -0.07
N ILE A 6 0.81 5.41 0.06
CA ILE A 6 1.26 4.03 -0.12
C ILE A 6 2.07 3.64 1.11
N CYS A 7 1.81 2.46 1.65
CA CYS A 7 2.54 1.92 2.79
C CYS A 7 2.96 0.48 2.55
N TYR A 8 4.21 0.18 2.89
CA TYR A 8 4.75 -1.17 2.97
C TYR A 8 4.91 -1.52 4.44
N LEU A 9 4.26 -2.62 4.84
CA LEU A 9 4.36 -3.20 6.17
C LEU A 9 5.11 -4.52 6.10
N GLY A 10 6.02 -4.70 7.05
CA GLY A 10 6.83 -5.89 7.21
C GLY A 10 6.12 -6.99 8.01
N LYS A 11 6.92 -7.92 8.54
CA LYS A 11 6.42 -9.16 9.15
C LYS A 11 5.78 -8.93 10.52
N GLU A 12 6.29 -7.96 11.27
CA GLU A 12 5.84 -7.57 12.61
C GLU A 12 4.91 -6.34 12.54
N ASP A 13 4.30 -6.09 11.37
CA ASP A 13 3.52 -4.90 11.10
C ASP A 13 4.30 -3.58 11.26
N GLU A 14 5.64 -3.64 11.14
CA GLU A 14 6.50 -2.49 11.10
C GLU A 14 6.40 -1.75 9.75
N ILE A 15 6.39 -0.42 9.79
CA ILE A 15 6.41 0.38 8.55
C ILE A 15 7.82 0.31 7.95
N LEU A 16 7.96 -0.41 6.85
CA LEU A 16 9.18 -0.47 6.06
C LEU A 16 9.36 0.79 5.22
N PHE A 17 8.28 1.26 4.62
CA PHE A 17 8.26 2.47 3.80
C PHE A 17 6.85 3.07 3.78
N PHE A 18 6.79 4.39 3.88
CA PHE A 18 5.55 5.15 3.78
C PHE A 18 5.76 6.33 2.83
N TYR A 19 4.80 6.51 1.94
CA TYR A 19 4.75 7.62 1.00
C TYR A 19 3.39 8.30 1.09
N SER A 20 3.40 9.62 1.19
CA SER A 20 2.23 10.48 1.08
C SER A 20 2.44 11.48 -0.05
N THR A 21 1.37 11.80 -0.75
CA THR A 21 1.38 12.86 -1.78
C THR A 21 1.42 14.25 -1.14
N GLU A 22 0.76 14.40 0.01
CA GLU A 22 0.67 15.64 0.77
C GLU A 22 1.21 15.41 2.19
N GLU A 23 2.15 16.24 2.65
CA GLU A 23 2.75 16.11 3.99
C GLU A 23 1.75 16.41 5.11
N SER A 24 0.77 17.30 4.87
CA SER A 24 -0.29 17.63 5.83
C SER A 24 -1.16 16.43 6.18
N ASP A 25 -1.38 15.53 5.22
CA ASP A 25 -2.27 14.37 5.35
C ASP A 25 -1.54 13.10 5.80
N GLU A 26 -0.22 13.16 6.03
CA GLU A 26 0.60 12.00 6.38
C GLU A 26 0.13 11.32 7.66
N ILE A 27 -0.12 12.09 8.72
CA ILE A 27 -0.53 11.55 10.03
C ILE A 27 -1.90 10.87 9.93
N SER A 28 -2.86 11.53 9.27
CA SER A 28 -4.21 10.98 9.06
C SER A 28 -4.16 9.69 8.23
N SER A 29 -3.34 9.69 7.18
CA SER A 29 -3.15 8.53 6.31
C SER A 29 -2.49 7.36 7.05
N ARG A 30 -1.48 7.62 7.87
CA ARG A 30 -0.87 6.57 8.72
C ARG A 30 -1.89 6.00 9.70
N PHE A 31 -2.67 6.84 10.38
CA PHE A 31 -3.71 6.38 11.29
C PHE A 31 -4.75 5.51 10.58
N SER A 32 -5.17 5.93 9.38
CA SER A 32 -6.07 5.15 8.52
C SER A 32 -5.57 3.73 8.27
N ILE A 33 -4.29 3.62 7.91
CA ILE A 33 -3.66 2.36 7.53
C ILE A 33 -3.62 1.42 8.74
N PHE A 34 -3.24 1.93 9.91
CA PHE A 34 -3.26 1.14 11.14
C PHE A 34 -4.66 0.71 11.56
N ALA A 35 -5.68 1.57 11.40
CA ALA A 35 -7.07 1.19 11.65
C ALA A 35 -7.55 0.08 10.68
N ALA A 36 -7.12 0.13 9.42
CA ALA A 36 -7.47 -0.88 8.41
C ALA A 36 -6.72 -2.22 8.61
N LEU A 37 -5.59 -2.22 9.31
CA LEU A 37 -4.73 -3.41 9.47
C LEU A 37 -5.45 -4.59 10.14
N ASN A 38 -6.29 -4.32 11.14
CA ASN A 38 -7.08 -5.36 11.80
C ASN A 38 -8.04 -6.04 10.81
N ASN A 39 -8.63 -5.26 9.88
CA ASN A 39 -9.48 -5.81 8.84
C ASN A 39 -8.66 -6.61 7.80
N VAL A 40 -7.46 -6.13 7.43
CA VAL A 40 -6.55 -6.89 6.55
C VAL A 40 -6.26 -8.26 7.18
N ASN A 41 -5.87 -8.30 8.46
CA ASN A 41 -5.49 -9.55 9.13
C ASN A 41 -6.64 -10.56 9.16
N LYS A 42 -7.85 -10.12 9.50
CA LYS A 42 -9.07 -10.97 9.44
C LYS A 42 -9.36 -11.50 8.03
N LEU A 43 -9.17 -10.67 7.01
CA LEU A 43 -9.36 -11.09 5.62
C LEU A 43 -8.28 -12.08 5.17
N VAL A 44 -7.04 -11.95 5.66
CA VAL A 44 -5.95 -12.90 5.40
C VAL A 44 -6.21 -14.24 6.07
N GLU A 45 -6.65 -14.24 7.32
CA GLU A 45 -7.02 -15.43 8.09
C GLU A 45 -8.21 -16.17 7.45
N SER A 46 -9.25 -15.44 7.04
CA SER A 46 -10.42 -16.05 6.39
C SER A 46 -10.15 -16.59 4.98
N SER A 47 -9.09 -16.13 4.32
CA SER A 47 -8.74 -16.52 2.95
C SER A 47 -7.72 -17.65 2.90
N GLU A 48 -7.85 -18.67 3.76
CA GLU A 48 -6.96 -19.83 3.86
C GLU A 48 -6.70 -20.56 2.52
N LYS A 49 -7.56 -20.39 1.51
CA LYS A 49 -7.50 -21.12 0.22
C LYS A 49 -7.22 -20.26 -1.02
N LYS A 50 -7.21 -18.93 -0.95
CA LYS A 50 -6.94 -18.09 -2.11
C LYS A 50 -5.45 -17.73 -2.17
N GLN A 51 -4.84 -18.07 -3.30
CA GLN A 51 -3.44 -17.80 -3.62
C GLN A 51 -3.21 -16.40 -4.21
N ASP A 52 -4.29 -15.71 -4.59
CA ASP A 52 -4.20 -14.36 -5.13
C ASP A 52 -3.77 -13.37 -4.03
N PRO A 53 -2.65 -12.64 -4.19
CA PRO A 53 -2.17 -11.70 -3.18
C PRO A 53 -3.05 -10.44 -3.08
N TYR A 54 -3.90 -10.17 -4.07
CA TYR A 54 -4.80 -9.01 -4.05
C TYR A 54 -6.04 -9.29 -3.18
N LEU A 55 -6.15 -8.58 -2.04
CA LEU A 55 -7.34 -8.64 -1.18
C LEU A 55 -8.45 -7.69 -1.63
N GLY A 56 -8.11 -6.66 -2.39
CA GLY A 56 -9.06 -5.64 -2.82
C GLY A 56 -9.35 -4.62 -1.74
N TYR A 57 -10.58 -4.13 -1.72
CA TYR A 57 -11.03 -3.11 -0.80
C TYR A 57 -11.14 -3.64 0.64
N VAL A 58 -10.47 -2.97 1.58
CA VAL A 58 -10.38 -3.40 2.99
C VAL A 58 -11.14 -2.48 3.93
N GLY A 59 -11.43 -1.25 3.51
CA GLY A 59 -12.23 -0.33 4.31
C GLY A 59 -12.12 1.12 3.86
N VAL A 60 -13.07 1.93 4.33
CA VAL A 60 -13.07 3.38 4.15
C VAL A 60 -12.42 4.02 5.36
N ASN A 61 -11.53 4.97 5.12
CA ASN A 61 -11.19 5.98 6.09
C ASN A 61 -12.29 7.04 6.11
N LEU A 62 -13.03 7.13 7.20
CA LEU A 62 -13.84 8.32 7.49
C LEU A 62 -12.92 9.38 8.09
N SER A 63 -12.22 10.11 7.23
CA SER A 63 -11.76 11.45 7.60
C SER A 63 -12.97 12.38 7.50
N LEU A 64 -13.09 13.33 8.44
CA LEU A 64 -14.22 14.27 8.56
C LEU A 64 -14.61 14.98 7.25
N PHE A 65 -13.67 15.10 6.30
CA PHE A 65 -13.84 15.86 5.06
C PHE A 65 -13.61 15.05 3.77
N SER A 66 -13.15 13.80 3.85
CA SER A 66 -12.87 12.99 2.65
C SER A 66 -13.04 11.51 2.93
N ALA A 67 -13.86 10.84 2.12
CA ALA A 67 -13.94 9.39 2.09
C ALA A 67 -12.74 8.85 1.29
N ASN A 68 -11.75 8.31 2.00
CA ASN A 68 -10.64 7.62 1.34
C ASN A 68 -10.88 6.11 1.41
N LYS A 69 -10.65 5.38 0.31
CA LYS A 69 -10.73 3.93 0.25
C LYS A 69 -9.35 3.32 0.41
N ASN A 70 -9.23 2.33 1.28
CA ASN A 70 -8.01 1.56 1.46
C ASN A 70 -8.12 0.22 0.73
N TYR A 71 -7.11 -0.07 -0.08
CA TYR A 71 -6.93 -1.33 -0.78
C TYR A 71 -5.69 -2.03 -0.24
N ALA A 72 -5.70 -3.35 -0.20
CA ALA A 72 -4.56 -4.13 0.28
C ALA A 72 -4.13 -5.24 -0.67
N TYR A 73 -2.82 -5.49 -0.63
CA TYR A 73 -2.15 -6.57 -1.33
C TYR A 73 -1.19 -7.24 -0.36
N VAL A 74 -1.39 -8.53 -0.09
CA VAL A 74 -0.64 -9.28 0.94
C VAL A 74 0.01 -10.50 0.34
N ILE A 75 1.31 -10.62 0.59
CA ILE A 75 2.11 -11.76 0.15
C ILE A 75 2.39 -12.64 1.37
N LYS A 76 1.64 -13.74 1.48
CA LYS A 76 1.73 -14.67 2.62
C LYS A 76 3.11 -15.29 2.81
N LEU A 77 3.86 -15.56 1.74
CA LEU A 77 5.17 -16.22 1.83
C LEU A 77 6.19 -15.40 2.63
N ILE A 78 6.17 -14.08 2.47
CA ILE A 78 7.11 -13.15 3.11
C ILE A 78 6.44 -12.29 4.19
N ASN A 79 5.15 -12.49 4.44
CA ASN A 79 4.29 -11.65 5.28
C ASN A 79 4.40 -10.15 4.95
N LEU A 80 4.56 -9.80 3.66
CA LEU A 80 4.57 -8.41 3.22
C LEU A 80 3.13 -7.94 3.00
N LYS A 81 2.78 -6.77 3.54
CA LYS A 81 1.48 -6.13 3.30
C LYS A 81 1.73 -4.78 2.64
N ILE A 82 1.09 -4.56 1.49
CA ILE A 82 1.11 -3.29 0.77
C ILE A 82 -0.28 -2.71 0.88
N ILE A 83 -0.40 -1.50 1.44
CA ILE A 83 -1.66 -0.80 1.60
C ILE A 83 -1.63 0.48 0.77
N LEU A 84 -2.66 0.67 -0.04
CA LEU A 84 -2.84 1.82 -0.92
C LEU A 84 -4.10 2.58 -0.48
N THR A 85 -3.96 3.87 -0.24
CA THR A 85 -5.08 4.75 0.08
C THR A 85 -5.39 5.63 -1.14
N ILE A 86 -6.65 5.56 -1.59
CA ILE A 86 -7.16 6.28 -2.75
C ILE A 86 -8.27 7.23 -2.26
N ASP A 87 -8.26 8.47 -2.75
CA ASP A 87 -9.36 9.41 -2.54
C ASP A 87 -10.55 9.01 -3.43
N ASP A 88 -11.69 8.68 -2.81
CA ASP A 88 -12.86 8.21 -3.56
C ASP A 88 -13.45 9.30 -4.45
N SER A 89 -13.35 10.57 -4.02
CA SER A 89 -13.90 11.72 -4.77
C SER A 89 -13.18 11.94 -6.11
N ARG A 90 -11.95 11.46 -6.22
CA ARG A 90 -11.08 11.60 -7.40
C ARG A 90 -10.76 10.25 -8.05
N ASN A 91 -11.38 9.17 -7.59
CA ASN A 91 -11.04 7.82 -8.03
C ASN A 91 -11.54 7.58 -9.47
N LYS A 92 -10.60 7.26 -10.38
CA LYS A 92 -10.88 6.83 -11.76
C LYS A 92 -10.45 5.38 -12.00
N TYR A 93 -9.92 4.70 -10.98
CA TYR A 93 -9.28 3.41 -11.14
C TYR A 93 -10.30 2.27 -10.99
N THR A 94 -10.33 1.39 -11.97
CA THR A 94 -10.99 0.08 -11.88
C THR A 94 -10.11 -0.89 -11.09
N ASP A 95 -10.70 -1.92 -10.48
CA ASP A 95 -9.96 -2.94 -9.73
C ASP A 95 -8.79 -3.55 -10.52
N ASP A 96 -8.91 -3.72 -11.84
CA ASP A 96 -7.83 -4.21 -12.70
C ASP A 96 -6.62 -3.27 -12.75
N ILE A 97 -6.85 -1.95 -12.76
CA ILE A 97 -5.78 -0.95 -12.74
C ILE A 97 -5.11 -0.95 -11.37
N ILE A 98 -5.89 -1.02 -10.29
CA ILE A 98 -5.38 -1.09 -8.92
C ILE A 98 -4.52 -2.34 -8.74
N ARG A 99 -4.97 -3.50 -9.25
CA ARG A 99 -4.19 -4.73 -9.27
C ARG A 99 -2.87 -4.57 -10.03
N SER A 100 -2.89 -3.93 -11.21
CA SER A 100 -1.68 -3.65 -12.00
C SER A 100 -0.70 -2.74 -11.24
N ILE A 101 -1.20 -1.73 -10.53
CA ILE A 101 -0.40 -0.85 -9.67
C ILE A 101 0.26 -1.67 -8.56
N PHE A 102 -0.48 -2.56 -7.88
CA PHE A 102 0.08 -3.42 -6.84
C PHE A 102 1.18 -4.36 -7.36
N ILE A 103 1.01 -4.94 -8.55
CA ILE A 103 2.05 -5.77 -9.18
C ILE A 103 3.32 -4.95 -9.43
N LYS A 104 3.19 -3.72 -9.92
CA LYS A 104 4.33 -2.80 -10.12
C LYS A 104 4.98 -2.41 -8.80
N LEU A 105 4.20 -2.10 -7.76
CA LEU A 105 4.69 -1.79 -6.41
C LEU A 105 5.43 -2.97 -5.78
N HIS A 106 4.94 -4.18 -5.96
CA HIS A 106 5.61 -5.40 -5.52
C HIS A 106 6.93 -5.59 -6.27
N LYS A 107 6.97 -5.37 -7.58
CA LYS A 107 8.23 -5.43 -8.35
C LYS A 107 9.26 -4.43 -7.84
N ILE A 108 8.84 -3.18 -7.56
CA ILE A 108 9.70 -2.14 -6.99
C ILE A 108 10.29 -2.58 -5.64
N TYR A 109 9.48 -3.23 -4.79
CA TYR A 109 9.94 -3.78 -3.52
C TYR A 109 10.92 -4.94 -3.72
N ALA A 110 10.62 -5.88 -4.61
CA ALA A 110 11.50 -7.01 -4.90
C ALA A 110 12.87 -6.53 -5.43
N ASP A 111 12.89 -5.56 -6.34
CA ASP A 111 14.13 -4.96 -6.84
C ASP A 111 14.96 -4.30 -5.72
N ALA A 112 14.31 -3.74 -4.69
CA ALA A 112 14.98 -3.11 -3.56
C ALA A 112 15.56 -4.14 -2.57
N VAL A 113 14.82 -5.22 -2.28
CA VAL A 113 15.27 -6.29 -1.36
C VAL A 113 16.32 -7.20 -2.00
N CYS A 114 16.24 -7.42 -3.32
CA CYS A 114 17.26 -8.19 -4.05
C CYS A 114 18.57 -7.41 -4.27
N ASN A 115 18.71 -6.21 -3.70
CA ASN A 115 19.98 -5.46 -3.71
C ASN A 115 20.97 -6.13 -2.74
N PRO A 116 22.17 -6.54 -3.18
CA PRO A 116 23.20 -7.14 -2.31
C PRO A 116 23.63 -6.26 -1.12
N PHE A 117 23.39 -4.95 -1.20
CA PHE A 117 23.71 -3.98 -0.14
C PHE A 117 22.51 -3.68 0.79
N TYR A 118 21.39 -4.38 0.63
CA TYR A 118 20.21 -4.16 1.44
C TYR A 118 20.48 -4.50 2.92
N THR A 119 20.20 -3.54 3.81
CA THR A 119 20.53 -3.60 5.25
C THR A 119 19.25 -3.56 6.12
N ASP A 120 18.17 -4.18 5.65
CA ASP A 120 16.82 -4.26 6.27
C ASP A 120 15.96 -2.99 6.20
N ARG A 121 16.53 -1.83 5.85
CA ARG A 121 15.75 -0.60 5.60
C ARG A 121 15.71 -0.28 4.12
N LEU A 122 14.49 -0.02 3.64
CA LEU A 122 14.25 0.42 2.27
C LEU A 122 14.83 1.83 2.06
N GLU A 123 15.71 1.97 1.07
CA GLU A 123 16.31 3.26 0.70
C GLU A 123 15.22 4.23 0.21
N LYS A 124 14.88 5.20 1.07
CA LYS A 124 13.73 6.08 0.87
C LYS A 124 13.81 6.88 -0.43
N ASP A 125 14.94 7.51 -0.72
CA ASP A 125 15.07 8.45 -1.84
C ASP A 125 14.94 7.78 -3.21
N SER A 126 15.48 6.57 -3.37
CA SER A 126 15.42 5.82 -4.62
C SER A 126 14.02 5.28 -4.87
N LEU A 127 13.38 4.76 -3.81
CA LEU A 127 12.02 4.22 -3.87
C LEU A 127 10.98 5.31 -4.10
N GLU A 128 11.11 6.44 -3.42
CA GLU A 128 10.21 7.57 -3.58
C GLU A 128 10.22 8.09 -5.02
N LYS A 129 11.38 8.20 -5.66
CA LYS A 129 11.49 8.58 -7.08
C LYS A 129 10.78 7.57 -8.00
N LYS A 130 10.96 6.27 -7.75
CA LYS A 130 10.30 5.21 -8.53
C LYS A 130 8.78 5.24 -8.35
N ILE A 131 8.31 5.50 -7.13
CA ILE A 131 6.88 5.59 -6.79
C ILE A 131 6.25 6.86 -7.37
N LYS A 132 6.91 8.02 -7.27
CA LYS A 132 6.47 9.26 -7.93
C LYS A 132 6.29 9.05 -9.43
N LYS A 133 7.29 8.46 -10.10
CA LYS A 133 7.20 8.13 -11.53
C LYS A 133 6.05 7.17 -11.85
N LEU A 134 5.80 6.18 -10.98
CA LEU A 134 4.69 5.25 -11.15
C LEU A 134 3.34 5.98 -11.08
N ILE A 135 3.17 6.87 -10.11
CA ILE A 135 1.93 7.65 -9.93
C ILE A 135 1.70 8.63 -11.08
N GLU A 136 2.77 9.21 -11.64
CA GLU A 136 2.68 10.08 -12.82
C GLU A 136 2.33 9.33 -14.12
N THR A 137 2.67 8.05 -14.20
CA THR A 137 2.43 7.20 -15.39
C THR A 137 1.10 6.44 -15.35
N SER A 138 0.42 6.45 -14.19
CA SER A 138 -0.83 5.70 -13.95
C SER A 138 -2.06 6.60 -14.09
#